data_AF-A0AAW4NSL1-F1
#
_entry.id   AF-A0AAW4NSL1-F1
#
_cell.length_a   1.000
_cell.length_b   1.000
_cell.length_c   1.000
_cell.angle_alpha   90.00
_cell.angle_beta   90.00
_cell.angle_gamma   90.00
#
_symmetry.space_group_name_H-M   'P 1'
#
loop_
_entity.id
_entity.type
_entity.pdbx_description
1 polymer ?
#
loop_
_entity_poly.entity_id
_entity_poly.type
_entity_poly.pdbx_seq_one_letter_code
_entity_poly.pdbx_strand_id
1 'polypeptide(L)'
;MINSFVLSAIKESYYLNNNMKEISFKEYLENEAENEPNFFYELFENEDYEQNWDSVLSEEDREEWNNLLNKANDIWSKMLNDEEEEQRARVKSHIEDLFDGKDIEGFRELIQNLNSYDNFSKQFSGVIDMNYIDEEEYKEIVKEAITEYIENNDIEVNIKVLNNADVVEDGDNSFTYKGEEYQGFDSSDGGDFNCTSCENFDLINEAVQETNCDDKEDLTMYLCGMNFVYKNMVDDVMCNFYFK
;
A
#
# COMPACT_ATOMS: atom_id res chain seq x y z
N MET A 1 26.33 -24.58 0.16
CA MET A 1 25.10 -24.22 0.92
C MET A 1 25.28 -22.75 1.28
N ILE A 2 24.27 -21.87 1.17
CA ILE A 2 24.56 -20.46 1.52
C ILE A 2 24.71 -20.33 3.04
N ASN A 3 25.78 -19.67 3.48
CA ASN A 3 26.03 -19.39 4.88
C ASN A 3 25.13 -18.25 5.32
N SER A 4 24.09 -18.57 6.09
CA SER A 4 23.09 -17.59 6.53
C SER A 4 23.67 -16.51 7.43
N PHE A 5 24.73 -16.81 8.20
CA PHE A 5 25.39 -15.83 9.06
C PHE A 5 26.15 -14.78 8.24
N VAL A 6 26.94 -15.24 7.26
CA VAL A 6 27.69 -14.37 6.35
C VAL A 6 26.73 -13.52 5.51
N LEU A 7 25.68 -14.14 4.98
CA LEU A 7 24.65 -13.44 4.22
C LEU A 7 23.94 -12.36 5.05
N SER A 8 23.64 -12.62 6.33
CA SER A 8 23.04 -11.63 7.23
C SER A 8 23.99 -10.45 7.52
N ALA A 9 25.29 -10.70 7.65
CA ALA A 9 26.28 -9.64 7.85
C ALA A 9 26.47 -8.77 6.59
N ILE A 10 26.49 -9.41 5.41
CA ILE A 10 26.52 -8.73 4.10
C ILE A 10 25.26 -7.87 3.94
N LYS A 11 24.10 -8.42 4.31
CA LYS A 11 22.81 -7.71 4.34
C LYS A 11 22.94 -6.41 5.14
N GLU A 12 23.21 -6.51 6.43
CA GLU A 12 23.31 -5.35 7.33
C GLU A 12 24.31 -4.31 6.82
N SER A 13 25.47 -4.76 6.31
CA SER A 13 26.50 -3.88 5.78
C SER A 13 26.05 -3.15 4.51
N TYR A 14 25.32 -3.84 3.61
CA TYR A 14 24.75 -3.23 2.42
C TYR A 14 23.74 -2.14 2.77
N TYR A 15 22.80 -2.42 3.70
CA TYR A 15 21.81 -1.45 4.17
C TYR A 15 22.42 -0.23 4.88
N LEU A 16 23.45 -0.45 5.71
CA LEU A 16 24.08 0.63 6.49
C LEU A 16 24.92 1.56 5.64
N ASN A 17 25.58 1.03 4.61
CA ASN A 17 26.63 1.75 3.88
C ASN A 17 26.23 2.20 2.48
N ASN A 18 25.11 1.72 1.93
CA ASN A 18 24.71 2.02 0.55
C ASN A 18 23.28 2.55 0.46
N ASN A 19 23.07 3.47 -0.47
CA ASN A 19 21.73 3.77 -0.96
C ASN A 19 21.33 2.68 -1.97
N MET A 20 20.35 1.84 -1.62
CA MET A 20 19.90 0.73 -2.46
C MET A 20 19.34 1.16 -3.82
N LYS A 21 19.00 2.45 -3.98
CA LYS A 21 18.57 3.03 -5.27
C LYS A 21 19.75 3.41 -6.17
N GLU A 22 20.98 3.46 -5.65
CA GLU A 22 22.17 3.91 -6.37
C GLU A 22 23.13 2.78 -6.71
N ILE A 23 23.32 1.80 -5.80
CA ILE A 23 24.23 0.66 -5.99
C ILE A 23 23.40 -0.62 -5.92
N SER A 24 23.42 -1.41 -6.99
CA SER A 24 22.74 -2.71 -6.98
C SER A 24 23.43 -3.69 -6.03
N PHE A 25 22.68 -4.62 -5.44
CA PHE A 25 23.29 -5.64 -4.57
C PHE A 25 24.37 -6.44 -5.31
N LYS A 26 24.16 -6.75 -6.59
CA LYS A 26 25.17 -7.40 -7.42
C LYS A 26 26.47 -6.60 -7.51
N GLU A 27 26.38 -5.29 -7.77
CA GLU A 27 27.54 -4.39 -7.81
C GLU A 27 28.23 -4.31 -6.43
N TYR A 28 27.46 -4.31 -5.35
CA TYR A 28 28.02 -4.41 -4.00
C TYR A 28 28.77 -5.73 -3.76
N LEU A 29 28.17 -6.87 -4.13
CA LEU A 29 28.81 -8.18 -4.04
C LEU A 29 30.08 -8.28 -4.89
N GLU A 30 30.06 -7.69 -6.09
CA GLU A 30 31.24 -7.58 -6.95
C GLU A 30 32.36 -6.87 -6.18
N ASN A 31 32.11 -5.66 -5.68
CA ASN A 31 33.09 -4.88 -4.92
C ASN A 31 33.60 -5.61 -3.67
N GLU A 32 32.74 -6.25 -2.88
CA GLU A 32 33.15 -7.02 -1.70
C GLU A 32 34.04 -8.22 -2.12
N ALA A 33 33.63 -8.96 -3.16
CA ALA A 33 34.39 -10.10 -3.66
C ALA A 33 35.75 -9.73 -4.28
N GLU A 34 35.91 -8.51 -4.80
CA GLU A 34 37.21 -7.99 -5.26
C GLU A 34 38.16 -7.69 -4.10
N ASN A 35 37.63 -7.33 -2.93
CA ASN A 35 38.40 -6.90 -1.76
C ASN A 35 38.66 -8.04 -0.76
N GLU A 36 37.80 -9.07 -0.73
CA GLU A 36 37.85 -10.23 0.16
C GLU A 36 38.13 -11.51 -0.63
N PRO A 37 39.38 -12.03 -0.62
CA PRO A 37 39.76 -13.22 -1.37
C PRO A 37 38.99 -14.49 -1.00
N ASN A 38 38.30 -14.56 0.15
CA ASN A 38 37.51 -15.71 0.56
C ASN A 38 36.00 -15.44 0.54
N PHE A 39 35.56 -14.33 -0.04
CA PHE A 39 34.16 -13.89 0.01
C PHE A 39 33.16 -14.98 -0.38
N PHE A 40 33.35 -15.64 -1.54
CA PHE A 40 32.42 -16.67 -2.00
C PHE A 40 32.60 -18.00 -1.28
N TYR A 41 33.82 -18.29 -0.83
CA TYR A 41 34.09 -19.45 0.02
C TYR A 41 33.27 -19.37 1.31
N GLU A 42 33.33 -18.22 1.99
CA GLU A 42 32.59 -17.95 3.23
C GLU A 42 31.08 -17.89 2.98
N LEU A 43 30.65 -17.25 1.89
CA LEU A 43 29.23 -17.11 1.55
C LEU A 43 28.58 -18.45 1.18
N PHE A 44 29.28 -19.35 0.48
CA PHE A 44 28.67 -20.59 -0.05
C PHE A 44 29.13 -21.88 0.64
N GLU A 45 29.93 -21.77 1.72
CA GLU A 45 30.56 -22.91 2.41
C GLU A 45 31.16 -23.89 1.40
N ASN A 46 31.83 -23.35 0.38
CA ASN A 46 32.29 -24.13 -0.77
C ASN A 46 33.71 -24.62 -0.51
N GLU A 47 33.86 -25.76 0.17
CA GLU A 47 35.16 -26.32 0.58
C GLU A 47 36.17 -26.49 -0.57
N ASP A 48 35.71 -26.60 -1.82
CA ASP A 48 36.53 -26.84 -3.01
C ASP A 48 36.86 -25.58 -3.84
N TYR A 49 36.28 -24.41 -3.53
CA TYR A 49 36.50 -23.19 -4.31
C TYR A 49 37.71 -22.39 -3.81
N GLU A 50 38.84 -22.52 -4.51
CA GLU A 50 40.01 -21.68 -4.32
C GLU A 50 39.82 -20.38 -5.13
N GLN A 51 39.36 -19.33 -4.45
CA GLN A 51 39.02 -18.06 -5.07
C GLN A 51 40.31 -17.34 -5.52
N ASN A 52 40.72 -17.60 -6.77
CA ASN A 52 41.91 -17.03 -7.39
C ASN A 52 41.60 -15.65 -7.99
N TRP A 53 41.37 -14.63 -7.15
CA TRP A 53 41.24 -13.26 -7.66
C TRP A 53 42.61 -12.70 -8.08
N ASP A 54 42.98 -12.87 -9.35
CA ASP A 54 44.06 -12.12 -10.02
C ASP A 54 43.47 -11.30 -11.17
N SER A 55 44.02 -10.11 -11.41
CA SER A 55 43.79 -9.27 -12.59
C SER A 55 43.83 -10.00 -13.95
N VAL A 56 44.38 -11.22 -13.97
CA VAL A 56 44.50 -12.12 -15.13
C VAL A 56 43.75 -13.45 -14.87
N LEU A 57 42.51 -13.41 -14.39
CA LEU A 57 41.62 -14.57 -14.38
C LEU A 57 41.58 -15.25 -15.76
N SER A 58 41.61 -16.59 -15.79
CA SER A 58 41.30 -17.33 -17.02
C SER A 58 39.83 -17.15 -17.41
N GLU A 59 39.47 -17.50 -18.64
CA GLU A 59 38.08 -17.42 -19.10
C GLU A 59 37.14 -18.34 -18.29
N GLU A 60 37.66 -19.51 -17.88
CA GLU A 60 36.94 -20.49 -17.04
C GLU A 60 36.73 -19.95 -15.62
N ASP A 61 37.76 -19.36 -15.00
CA ASP A 61 37.64 -18.77 -13.65
C ASP A 61 36.68 -17.57 -13.64
N ARG A 62 36.65 -16.77 -14.72
CA ARG A 62 35.69 -15.66 -14.88
C ARG A 62 34.26 -16.15 -15.02
N GLU A 63 34.04 -17.25 -15.75
CA GLU A 63 32.71 -17.84 -15.91
C GLU A 63 32.21 -18.37 -14.56
N GLU A 64 33.07 -19.08 -13.83
CA GLU A 64 32.73 -19.59 -12.49
C GLU A 64 32.44 -18.46 -11.50
N TRP A 65 33.25 -17.39 -11.50
CA TRP A 65 33.03 -16.20 -10.67
C TRP A 65 31.69 -15.51 -10.97
N ASN A 66 31.38 -15.29 -12.26
CA ASN A 66 30.09 -14.72 -12.67
C ASN A 66 28.91 -15.62 -12.27
N ASN A 67 29.08 -16.94 -12.32
CA ASN A 67 28.05 -17.88 -11.87
C ASN A 67 27.79 -17.76 -10.36
N LEU A 68 28.84 -17.59 -9.54
CA LEU A 68 28.71 -17.40 -8.09
C LEU A 68 28.04 -16.06 -7.76
N LEU A 69 28.41 -14.98 -8.45
CA LEU A 69 27.75 -13.67 -8.33
C LEU A 69 26.27 -13.73 -8.65
N ASN A 70 25.92 -14.30 -9.81
CA ASN A 70 24.52 -14.42 -10.22
C ASN A 70 23.73 -15.26 -9.21
N LYS A 71 24.31 -16.36 -8.73
CA LYS A 71 23.68 -17.20 -7.70
C LYS A 71 23.46 -16.46 -6.38
N ALA A 72 24.44 -15.66 -5.94
CA ALA A 72 24.31 -14.86 -4.71
C ALA A 72 23.22 -13.79 -4.87
N ASN A 73 23.22 -13.10 -6.02
CA ASN A 73 22.20 -12.12 -6.35
C ASN A 73 20.79 -12.73 -6.44
N ASP A 74 20.64 -13.92 -7.05
CA ASP A 74 19.35 -14.61 -7.14
C ASP A 74 18.81 -15.02 -5.77
N ILE A 75 19.68 -15.48 -4.87
CA ILE A 75 19.27 -15.83 -3.49
C ILE A 75 18.86 -14.58 -2.73
N TRP A 76 19.62 -13.50 -2.88
CA TRP A 76 19.30 -12.21 -2.29
C TRP A 76 17.96 -11.66 -2.77
N SER A 77 17.72 -11.63 -4.09
CA SER A 77 16.45 -11.15 -4.64
C SER A 77 15.26 -11.95 -4.10
N LYS A 78 15.40 -13.26 -3.93
CA LYS A 78 14.35 -14.07 -3.30
C LYS A 78 14.13 -13.70 -1.84
N MET A 79 15.19 -13.54 -1.07
CA MET A 79 15.09 -13.14 0.33
C MET A 79 14.48 -11.75 0.50
N LEU A 80 14.83 -10.79 -0.35
CA LEU A 80 14.21 -9.47 -0.35
C LEU A 80 12.70 -9.57 -0.58
N ASN A 81 12.29 -10.33 -1.61
CA ASN A 81 10.88 -10.52 -1.89
C ASN A 81 10.15 -11.20 -0.72
N ASP A 82 10.76 -12.24 -0.13
CA ASP A 82 10.18 -12.94 1.03
C ASP A 82 10.02 -11.99 2.23
N GLU A 83 10.98 -11.09 2.46
CA GLU A 83 10.93 -10.11 3.54
C GLU A 83 9.95 -8.96 3.29
N GLU A 84 9.89 -8.47 2.06
CA GLU A 84 8.89 -7.48 1.60
C GLU A 84 7.47 -8.04 1.78
N GLU A 85 7.22 -9.27 1.31
CA GLU A 85 5.96 -9.98 1.51
C GLU A 85 5.65 -10.17 3.00
N GLU A 86 6.64 -10.50 3.84
CA GLU A 86 6.46 -10.61 5.28
C GLU A 86 6.07 -9.26 5.92
N GLN A 87 6.74 -8.16 5.56
CA GLN A 87 6.40 -6.84 6.10
C GLN A 87 5.02 -6.40 5.61
N ARG A 88 4.70 -6.64 4.34
CA ARG A 88 3.38 -6.39 3.75
C ARG A 88 2.29 -7.12 4.53
N ALA A 89 2.49 -8.41 4.81
CA ALA A 89 1.55 -9.22 5.59
C ALA A 89 1.38 -8.70 7.03
N ARG A 90 2.46 -8.22 7.67
CA ARG A 90 2.39 -7.61 9.02
C ARG A 90 1.59 -6.32 9.04
N VAL A 91 1.77 -5.45 8.04
CA VAL A 91 0.96 -4.22 7.88
C VAL A 91 -0.50 -4.60 7.68
N LYS A 92 -0.78 -5.50 6.73
CA LYS A 92 -2.15 -5.96 6.43
C LYS A 92 -2.84 -6.49 7.69
N SER A 93 -2.18 -7.39 8.41
CA SER A 93 -2.71 -7.94 9.67
C SER A 93 -2.99 -6.86 10.72
N HIS A 94 -2.14 -5.84 10.85
CA HIS A 94 -2.42 -4.72 11.77
C HIS A 94 -3.67 -3.93 11.38
N ILE A 95 -3.89 -3.72 10.08
CA ILE A 95 -5.07 -3.00 9.59
C ILE A 95 -6.33 -3.86 9.75
N GLU A 96 -6.27 -5.14 9.42
CA GLU A 96 -7.40 -6.07 9.58
C GLU A 96 -7.80 -6.24 11.05
N ASP A 97 -6.83 -6.30 11.98
CA ASP A 97 -7.08 -6.35 13.42
C ASP A 97 -7.85 -5.10 13.92
N LEU A 98 -7.71 -3.95 13.26
CA LEU A 98 -8.49 -2.75 13.58
C LEU A 98 -9.96 -2.89 13.16
N PHE A 99 -10.21 -3.59 12.05
CA PHE A 99 -11.54 -3.83 11.51
C PHE A 99 -12.26 -4.99 12.20
N ASP A 100 -11.53 -5.93 12.80
CA ASP A 100 -12.12 -7.12 13.40
C ASP A 100 -13.18 -6.78 14.47
N GLY A 101 -14.32 -7.48 14.38
CA GLY A 101 -15.46 -7.29 15.26
C GLY A 101 -16.16 -5.93 15.19
N LYS A 102 -15.80 -5.06 14.24
CA LYS A 102 -16.54 -3.81 13.98
C LYS A 102 -17.83 -4.11 13.25
N ASP A 103 -18.86 -3.31 13.54
CA ASP A 103 -20.00 -3.20 12.65
C ASP A 103 -19.69 -2.18 11.55
N ILE A 104 -20.61 -2.04 10.59
CA ILE A 104 -20.44 -1.12 9.45
C ILE A 104 -20.20 0.34 9.88
N GLU A 105 -20.80 0.79 10.98
CA GLU A 105 -20.64 2.15 11.50
C GLU A 105 -19.27 2.33 12.14
N GLY A 106 -18.82 1.37 12.95
CA GLY A 106 -17.49 1.37 13.54
C GLY A 106 -16.38 1.25 12.49
N PHE A 107 -16.58 0.44 11.45
CA PHE A 107 -15.68 0.35 10.30
C PHE A 107 -15.58 1.68 9.56
N ARG A 108 -16.73 2.29 9.26
CA ARG A 108 -16.82 3.60 8.60
C ARG A 108 -16.04 4.68 9.37
N GLU A 109 -16.31 4.83 10.66
CA GLU A 109 -15.60 5.82 11.49
C GLU A 109 -14.09 5.56 11.50
N LEU A 110 -13.68 4.29 11.45
CA LEU A 110 -12.28 3.92 11.43
C LEU A 110 -11.59 4.31 10.12
N ILE A 111 -12.16 3.95 8.97
CA ILE A 111 -11.54 4.22 7.67
C ILE A 111 -11.46 5.72 7.35
N GLN A 112 -12.43 6.51 7.81
CA GLN A 112 -12.40 7.97 7.71
C GLN A 112 -11.23 8.60 8.49
N ASN A 113 -10.77 7.93 9.54
CA ASN A 113 -9.72 8.42 10.45
C ASN A 113 -8.47 7.51 10.45
N LEU A 114 -8.30 6.67 9.44
CA LEU A 114 -7.13 5.80 9.29
C LEU A 114 -5.84 6.64 9.28
N ASN A 115 -4.81 6.13 9.96
CA ASN A 115 -3.53 6.82 10.04
C ASN A 115 -2.91 6.98 8.64
N SER A 116 -2.36 8.17 8.37
CA SER A 116 -1.47 8.37 7.23
C SER A 116 -0.22 7.50 7.36
N TYR A 117 0.43 7.22 6.22
CA TYR A 117 1.70 6.49 6.17
C TYR A 117 2.74 7.04 7.16
N ASP A 118 2.93 8.36 7.19
CA ASP A 118 3.88 9.02 8.11
C ASP A 118 3.59 8.75 9.59
N ASN A 119 2.31 8.72 9.96
CA ASN A 119 1.91 8.48 11.35
C ASN A 119 2.01 6.98 11.68
N PHE A 120 1.58 6.12 10.77
CA PHE A 120 1.69 4.67 10.91
C PHE A 120 3.17 4.24 11.03
N SER A 121 4.01 4.69 10.11
CA SER A 121 5.46 4.40 10.09
C SER A 121 6.14 4.79 11.40
N LYS A 122 5.84 5.98 11.94
CA LYS A 122 6.37 6.41 13.25
C LYS A 122 5.93 5.51 14.40
N GLN A 123 4.67 5.07 14.40
CA GLN A 123 4.11 4.25 15.48
C GLN A 123 4.65 2.82 15.46
N PHE A 124 4.84 2.24 14.27
CA PHE A 124 5.11 0.81 14.10
C PHE A 124 6.53 0.47 13.63
N SER A 125 7.40 1.46 13.40
CA SER A 125 8.83 1.24 13.03
C SER A 125 9.64 0.35 14.00
N GLY A 126 9.17 0.13 15.23
CA GLY A 126 9.80 -0.80 16.17
C GLY A 126 9.45 -2.28 15.97
N VAL A 127 8.45 -2.59 15.15
CA VAL A 127 7.91 -3.95 14.93
C VAL A 127 7.75 -4.31 13.46
N ILE A 128 7.55 -3.31 12.60
CA ILE A 128 7.47 -3.44 11.14
C ILE A 128 8.65 -2.68 10.55
N ASP A 129 9.42 -3.35 9.68
CA ASP A 129 10.51 -2.70 8.98
C ASP A 129 9.96 -1.89 7.80
N MET A 130 9.71 -0.60 8.06
CA MET A 130 9.16 0.34 7.08
C MET A 130 10.15 0.68 5.94
N ASN A 131 11.37 0.13 5.93
CA ASN A 131 12.26 0.31 4.78
C ASN A 131 11.80 -0.49 3.56
N TYR A 132 10.98 -1.53 3.76
CA TYR A 132 10.42 -2.34 2.68
C TYR A 132 9.06 -1.84 2.19
N ILE A 133 8.38 -0.99 2.98
CA ILE A 133 7.02 -0.53 2.66
C ILE A 133 7.06 0.98 2.50
N ASP A 134 6.90 1.45 1.26
CA ASP A 134 6.74 2.87 0.99
C ASP A 134 5.27 3.33 1.11
N GLU A 135 5.01 4.61 0.84
CA GLU A 135 3.67 5.18 0.96
C GLU A 135 2.68 4.58 -0.05
N GLU A 136 3.12 4.27 -1.27
CA GLU A 136 2.27 3.71 -2.31
C GLU A 136 1.88 2.28 -1.93
N GLU A 137 2.85 1.48 -1.50
CA GLU A 137 2.61 0.12 -1.06
C GLU A 137 1.74 0.07 0.21
N TYR A 138 1.95 0.98 1.17
CA TYR A 138 1.05 1.12 2.32
C TYR A 138 -0.40 1.38 1.90
N LYS A 139 -0.63 2.30 0.95
CA LYS A 139 -1.98 2.60 0.45
C LYS A 139 -2.61 1.37 -0.22
N GLU A 140 -1.85 0.64 -1.02
CA GLU A 140 -2.32 -0.60 -1.64
C GLU A 140 -2.71 -1.67 -0.61
N ILE A 141 -1.94 -1.83 0.46
CA ILE A 141 -2.25 -2.77 1.56
C ILE A 141 -3.55 -2.36 2.28
N VAL A 142 -3.69 -1.07 2.60
CA VAL A 142 -4.89 -0.56 3.29
C VAL A 142 -6.12 -0.70 2.40
N LYS A 143 -5.99 -0.39 1.10
CA LYS A 143 -7.04 -0.57 0.11
C LYS A 143 -7.50 -2.02 0.05
N GLU A 144 -6.57 -2.97 -0.07
CA GLU A 144 -6.88 -4.41 -0.07
C GLU A 144 -7.66 -4.83 1.18
N ALA A 145 -7.24 -4.37 2.36
CA ALA A 145 -7.93 -4.68 3.62
C ALA A 145 -9.35 -4.09 3.68
N ILE A 146 -9.56 -2.87 3.17
CA ILE A 146 -10.89 -2.24 3.07
C ILE A 146 -11.78 -3.04 2.11
N THR A 147 -11.27 -3.38 0.93
CA THR A 147 -11.97 -4.18 -0.09
C THR A 147 -12.42 -5.52 0.49
N GLU A 148 -11.51 -6.27 1.12
CA GLU A 148 -11.81 -7.56 1.73
C GLU A 148 -12.84 -7.44 2.86
N TYR A 149 -12.77 -6.39 3.68
CA TYR A 149 -13.79 -6.16 4.70
C TYR A 149 -15.17 -5.95 4.09
N ILE A 150 -15.28 -5.15 3.03
CA ILE A 150 -16.55 -4.88 2.34
C ILE A 150 -17.14 -6.17 1.78
N GLU A 151 -16.32 -6.97 1.08
CA GLU A 151 -16.76 -8.22 0.46
C GLU A 151 -17.14 -9.28 1.49
N ASN A 152 -16.38 -9.42 2.58
CA ASN A 152 -16.66 -10.41 3.62
C ASN A 152 -17.93 -10.11 4.42
N ASN A 153 -18.43 -8.87 4.39
CA ASN A 153 -19.59 -8.44 5.15
C ASN A 153 -20.83 -8.17 4.28
N ASP A 154 -20.76 -8.39 2.96
CA ASP A 154 -21.85 -8.14 2.00
C ASP A 154 -22.54 -6.79 2.27
N ILE A 155 -21.74 -5.72 2.33
CA ILE A 155 -22.22 -4.41 2.77
C ILE A 155 -23.19 -3.83 1.74
N GLU A 156 -24.48 -3.91 2.04
CA GLU A 156 -25.54 -3.20 1.32
C GLU A 156 -25.93 -1.91 2.06
N VAL A 157 -25.76 -0.77 1.40
CA VAL A 157 -26.23 0.51 1.90
C VAL A 157 -27.55 0.88 1.24
N ASN A 158 -28.58 1.09 2.06
CA ASN A 158 -29.86 1.60 1.56
C ASN A 158 -29.88 3.12 1.67
N ILE A 159 -29.47 3.80 0.61
CA ILE A 159 -29.51 5.26 0.53
C ILE A 159 -30.92 5.71 0.18
N LYS A 160 -31.48 6.60 1.01
CA LYS A 160 -32.81 7.16 0.79
C LYS A 160 -32.73 8.33 -0.20
N VAL A 161 -33.06 8.06 -1.47
CA VAL A 161 -33.22 9.10 -2.49
C VAL A 161 -34.32 10.10 -2.09
N LEU A 162 -33.98 11.38 -1.98
CA LEU A 162 -34.95 12.47 -1.80
C LEU A 162 -35.30 13.13 -3.14
N ASN A 163 -36.47 13.77 -3.20
CA ASN A 163 -36.86 14.54 -4.38
C ASN A 163 -36.32 15.97 -4.29
N ASN A 164 -36.08 16.61 -5.45
CA ASN A 164 -35.62 18.01 -5.54
C ASN A 164 -36.53 19.01 -4.80
N ALA A 165 -37.80 18.69 -4.60
CA ALA A 165 -38.74 19.54 -3.87
C ALA A 165 -38.50 19.57 -2.35
N ASP A 166 -37.76 18.59 -1.82
CA ASP A 166 -37.51 18.44 -0.38
C ASP A 166 -36.24 19.16 0.09
N VAL A 167 -35.45 19.72 -0.84
CA VAL A 167 -34.10 20.24 -0.57
C VAL A 167 -33.90 21.61 -1.19
N VAL A 168 -33.20 22.50 -0.47
CA VAL A 168 -32.81 23.84 -0.92
C VAL A 168 -31.29 23.93 -0.94
N GLU A 169 -30.73 24.33 -2.08
CA GLU A 169 -29.30 24.66 -2.23
C GLU A 169 -29.04 26.03 -1.58
N ASP A 170 -28.15 26.07 -0.58
CA ASP A 170 -27.93 27.26 0.26
C ASP A 170 -26.53 27.89 0.07
N GLY A 171 -25.67 27.30 -0.78
CA GLY A 171 -24.34 27.81 -1.14
C GLY A 171 -23.38 26.69 -1.60
N ASP A 172 -22.15 27.05 -2.00
CA ASP A 172 -21.12 26.11 -2.46
C ASP A 172 -20.99 24.91 -1.49
N ASN A 173 -21.38 23.71 -1.94
CA ASN A 173 -21.28 22.44 -1.19
C ASN A 173 -22.17 22.30 0.07
N SER A 174 -23.28 23.03 0.17
CA SER A 174 -24.20 22.93 1.31
C SER A 174 -25.68 22.98 0.90
N PHE A 175 -26.52 22.22 1.60
CA PHE A 175 -27.97 22.17 1.36
C PHE A 175 -28.76 22.10 2.66
N THR A 176 -30.01 22.58 2.63
CA THR A 176 -30.94 22.44 3.75
C THR A 176 -32.04 21.41 3.46
N TYR A 177 -32.22 20.47 4.40
CA TYR A 177 -33.35 19.54 4.44
C TYR A 177 -34.11 19.70 5.75
N LYS A 178 -35.42 19.96 5.68
CA LYS A 178 -36.29 20.18 6.86
C LYS A 178 -35.77 21.24 7.85
N GLY A 179 -34.95 22.19 7.40
CA GLY A 179 -34.39 23.26 8.22
C GLY A 179 -33.05 22.95 8.89
N GLU A 180 -32.43 21.81 8.57
CA GLU A 180 -31.07 21.46 8.98
C GLU A 180 -30.12 21.53 7.77
N GLU A 181 -28.94 22.12 7.97
CA GLU A 181 -27.90 22.29 6.96
C GLU A 181 -26.98 21.06 6.94
N TYR A 182 -26.70 20.56 5.75
CA TYR A 182 -25.88 19.39 5.50
C TYR A 182 -24.78 19.73 4.50
N GLN A 183 -23.58 19.21 4.77
CA GLN A 183 -22.44 19.31 3.86
C GLN A 183 -22.56 18.25 2.77
N GLY A 184 -22.36 18.65 1.52
CA GLY A 184 -22.52 17.79 0.36
C GLY A 184 -21.59 18.19 -0.79
N PHE A 185 -21.58 17.38 -1.84
CA PHE A 185 -20.80 17.63 -3.05
C PHE A 185 -21.69 18.28 -4.13
N ASP A 186 -21.22 19.40 -4.70
CA ASP A 186 -21.80 20.02 -5.88
C ASP A 186 -20.85 19.92 -7.09
N SER A 187 -21.23 19.10 -8.09
CA SER A 187 -20.56 19.09 -9.41
C SER A 187 -21.35 19.87 -10.45
N SER A 188 -21.82 21.07 -10.13
CA SER A 188 -22.52 21.96 -11.08
C SER A 188 -21.79 22.08 -12.44
N ASP A 189 -20.48 21.90 -12.45
CA ASP A 189 -19.57 21.95 -13.60
C ASP A 189 -19.21 20.58 -14.22
N GLY A 190 -19.84 19.48 -13.80
CA GLY A 190 -19.59 18.13 -14.29
C GLY A 190 -18.24 17.53 -13.83
N GLY A 191 -17.75 17.95 -12.66
CA GLY A 191 -16.50 17.48 -12.07
C GLY A 191 -16.53 16.02 -11.57
N ASP A 192 -15.34 15.46 -11.36
CA ASP A 192 -15.14 14.09 -10.87
C ASP A 192 -15.71 13.89 -9.46
N PHE A 193 -16.24 12.69 -9.18
CA PHE A 193 -16.79 12.31 -7.87
C PHE A 193 -15.69 12.38 -6.80
N ASN A 194 -15.78 13.37 -5.90
CA ASN A 194 -14.77 13.65 -4.88
C ASN A 194 -15.38 14.14 -3.56
N CYS A 195 -14.84 13.71 -2.41
CA CYS A 195 -15.18 14.24 -1.09
C CYS A 195 -14.02 15.03 -0.48
N THR A 196 -14.20 16.34 -0.31
CA THR A 196 -13.21 17.21 0.36
C THR A 196 -13.25 17.12 1.89
N SER A 197 -14.29 16.50 2.45
CA SER A 197 -14.49 16.39 3.90
C SER A 197 -13.86 15.13 4.51
N CYS A 198 -13.48 14.16 3.69
CA CYS A 198 -12.85 12.91 4.12
C CYS A 198 -11.45 12.84 3.50
N GLU A 199 -10.41 12.98 4.32
CA GLU A 199 -9.01 12.95 3.84
C GLU A 199 -8.66 11.62 3.16
N ASN A 200 -9.28 10.51 3.59
CA ASN A 200 -9.09 9.18 3.01
C ASN A 200 -10.08 8.88 1.86
N PHE A 201 -10.74 9.88 1.27
CA PHE A 201 -11.75 9.66 0.24
C PHE A 201 -11.22 8.84 -0.94
N ASP A 202 -10.08 9.23 -1.51
CA ASP A 202 -9.52 8.55 -2.68
C ASP A 202 -9.27 7.06 -2.38
N LEU A 203 -8.70 6.77 -1.22
CA LEU A 203 -8.43 5.41 -0.76
C LEU A 203 -9.71 4.58 -0.59
N ILE A 204 -10.74 5.17 0.02
CA ILE A 204 -12.05 4.51 0.20
C ILE A 204 -12.71 4.27 -1.15
N ASN A 205 -12.71 5.28 -2.03
CA ASN A 205 -13.31 5.19 -3.35
C ASN A 205 -12.62 4.11 -4.19
N GLU A 206 -11.29 4.11 -4.24
CA GLU A 206 -10.51 3.09 -4.97
C GLU A 206 -10.78 1.68 -4.43
N ALA A 207 -10.83 1.49 -3.11
CA ALA A 207 -11.18 0.20 -2.51
C ALA A 207 -12.57 -0.27 -2.96
N VAL A 208 -13.57 0.61 -2.86
CA VAL A 208 -14.94 0.28 -3.30
C VAL A 208 -14.99 -0.03 -4.80
N GLN A 209 -14.19 0.64 -5.64
CA GLN A 209 -14.11 0.33 -7.07
C GLN A 209 -13.58 -1.09 -7.35
N GLU A 210 -12.76 -1.65 -6.47
CA GLU A 210 -12.23 -3.01 -6.60
C GLU A 210 -13.20 -4.09 -6.08
N THR A 211 -14.22 -3.70 -5.32
CA THR A 211 -15.25 -4.64 -4.84
C THR A 211 -16.20 -5.09 -5.95
N ASN A 212 -16.87 -6.22 -5.69
CA ASN A 212 -17.98 -6.73 -6.50
C ASN A 212 -19.35 -6.07 -6.20
N CYS A 213 -19.40 -5.00 -5.39
CA CYS A 213 -20.66 -4.31 -5.07
C CYS A 213 -21.26 -3.65 -6.32
N ASP A 214 -22.58 -3.72 -6.47
CA ASP A 214 -23.31 -3.10 -7.58
C ASP A 214 -23.40 -1.57 -7.41
N ASP A 215 -23.75 -1.10 -6.22
CA ASP A 215 -24.01 0.32 -5.92
C ASP A 215 -22.77 1.01 -5.31
N LYS A 216 -21.68 1.06 -6.09
CA LYS A 216 -20.37 1.60 -5.67
C LYS A 216 -20.40 3.06 -5.24
N GLU A 217 -21.13 3.91 -5.97
CA GLU A 217 -21.22 5.33 -5.64
C GLU A 217 -21.89 5.54 -4.28
N ASP A 218 -23.01 4.86 -4.04
CA ASP A 218 -23.74 4.92 -2.78
C ASP A 218 -22.89 4.38 -1.62
N LEU A 219 -22.20 3.26 -1.83
CA LEU A 219 -21.32 2.70 -0.80
C LEU A 219 -20.16 3.65 -0.47
N THR A 220 -19.50 4.22 -1.49
CA THR A 220 -18.44 5.20 -1.26
C THR A 220 -18.97 6.41 -0.50
N MET A 221 -20.13 6.96 -0.90
CA MET A 221 -20.76 8.09 -0.21
C MET A 221 -21.00 7.78 1.27
N TYR A 222 -21.58 6.62 1.55
CA TYR A 222 -21.85 6.19 2.91
C TYR A 222 -20.54 6.08 3.72
N LEU A 223 -19.52 5.40 3.18
CA LEU A 223 -18.26 5.10 3.84
C LEU A 223 -17.39 6.34 4.07
N CYS A 224 -17.37 7.30 3.16
CA CYS A 224 -16.64 8.55 3.35
C CYS A 224 -17.46 9.60 4.16
N GLY A 225 -18.71 9.28 4.53
CA GLY A 225 -19.56 10.17 5.30
C GLY A 225 -20.15 11.33 4.50
N MET A 226 -20.23 11.19 3.16
CA MET A 226 -20.91 12.15 2.30
C MET A 226 -22.43 12.06 2.51
N ASN A 227 -23.05 13.19 2.80
CA ASN A 227 -24.50 13.26 2.99
C ASN A 227 -25.29 13.55 1.71
N PHE A 228 -24.62 13.89 0.60
CA PHE A 228 -25.29 14.30 -0.63
C PHE A 228 -24.34 14.40 -1.82
N VAL A 229 -24.87 14.10 -3.01
CA VAL A 229 -24.26 14.36 -4.32
C VAL A 229 -25.28 15.06 -5.23
N TYR A 230 -24.89 16.23 -5.75
CA TYR A 230 -25.58 16.94 -6.82
C TYR A 230 -24.81 16.83 -8.13
N LYS A 231 -25.42 16.23 -9.17
CA LYS A 231 -24.83 16.14 -10.51
C LYS A 231 -25.76 16.78 -11.55
N ASN A 232 -25.32 17.88 -12.15
CA ASN A 232 -25.92 18.41 -13.37
C ASN A 232 -25.45 17.57 -14.57
N MET A 233 -26.33 16.74 -15.13
CA MET A 233 -26.08 16.10 -16.43
C MET A 233 -26.65 16.97 -17.56
N VAL A 234 -26.08 16.84 -18.76
CA VAL A 234 -26.38 17.68 -19.94
C VAL A 234 -27.88 17.76 -20.28
N ASP A 235 -28.66 16.73 -19.92
CA ASP A 235 -30.11 16.66 -20.19
C ASP A 235 -30.97 16.31 -18.94
N ASP A 236 -30.37 16.14 -17.75
CA ASP A 236 -31.10 15.81 -16.52
C ASP A 236 -30.33 16.24 -15.26
N VAL A 237 -31.04 16.52 -14.16
CA VAL A 237 -30.41 16.81 -12.87
C VAL A 237 -30.57 15.58 -11.99
N MET A 238 -29.46 14.92 -11.69
CA MET A 238 -29.46 13.79 -10.75
C MET A 238 -29.08 14.29 -9.36
N CYS A 239 -30.05 14.25 -8.46
CA CYS A 239 -29.86 14.59 -7.06
C CYS A 239 -30.00 13.32 -6.21
N ASN A 240 -28.89 12.75 -5.79
CA ASN A 240 -28.89 11.63 -4.85
C ASN A 240 -28.58 12.17 -3.45
N PHE A 241 -29.55 12.03 -2.55
CA PHE A 241 -29.47 12.52 -1.18
C PHE A 241 -29.27 11.35 -0.22
N TYR A 242 -28.40 11.52 0.77
CA TYR A 242 -28.20 10.56 1.83
C TYR A 242 -28.70 11.11 3.17
N PHE A 243 -29.50 10.32 3.87
CA PHE A 243 -29.95 10.62 5.23
C PHE A 243 -29.83 9.37 6.10
N LYS A 244 -29.18 9.54 7.26
CA LYS A 244 -29.22 8.59 8.39
C LYS A 244 -30.59 8.59 9.06
#